data_AF-A0A7S1SII5-F1
#
_entry.id   AF-A0A7S1SII5-F1
#
_cell.length_a   1.000
_cell.length_b   1.000
_cell.length_c   1.000
_cell.angle_alpha   90.00
_cell.angle_beta   90.00
_cell.angle_gamma   90.00
#
_symmetry.space_group_name_H-M   'P 1'
#
loop_
_entity.id
_entity.type
_entity.pdbx_description
1 polymer ?
#
loop_
_entity_poly.entity_id
_entity_poly.type
_entity_poly.pdbx_seq_one_letter_code
_entity_poly.pdbx_strand_id
1 'polypeptide(L)'
;AHGGQILLHESSWNKMLSYRDDDKESVAMFRNMGKHTLKGISRSVYIIQAIPKLLSSRTFPPIKTKSSQQTPSAAPLMSIGELDEYLAGVGGIRRSADKSLPVKETGAGLPSLTRFRQALVFGLPKGTVNSARSSMPRDPLEPSSGKKERRRSTPARVDIDAAVAKP
;
A
#
# COMPACT_ATOMS: atom_id res chain seq x y z
N ALA A 1 -0.41 -7.33 -9.72
CA ALA A 1 -0.72 -5.90 -9.91
C ALA A 1 -0.50 -5.55 -11.37
N HIS A 2 -1.20 -4.55 -11.89
CA HIS A 2 -0.94 -4.00 -13.22
C HIS A 2 0.15 -2.91 -13.16
N GLY A 3 0.78 -2.60 -14.29
CA GLY A 3 1.80 -1.55 -14.36
C GLY A 3 1.24 -0.18 -13.94
N GLY A 4 1.88 0.46 -12.95
CA GLY A 4 1.45 1.75 -12.39
C GLY A 4 0.29 1.68 -11.39
N GLN A 5 -0.15 0.47 -11.01
CA GLN A 5 -1.17 0.28 -9.99
C GLN A 5 -0.52 0.19 -8.60
N ILE A 6 -0.94 1.03 -7.67
CA ILE A 6 -0.47 0.98 -6.27
C ILE A 6 -1.52 0.24 -5.44
N LEU A 7 -1.11 -0.89 -4.86
CA LEU A 7 -1.94 -1.72 -4.01
C LEU A 7 -1.34 -1.78 -2.61
N LEU A 8 -2.17 -1.56 -1.61
CA LEU A 8 -1.83 -1.61 -0.21
C LEU A 8 -2.48 -2.85 0.40
N HIS A 9 -1.70 -3.55 1.20
CA HIS A 9 -2.20 -4.58 2.10
C HIS A 9 -2.89 -3.92 3.30
N GLU A 10 -3.87 -4.58 3.92
CA GLU A 10 -4.58 -4.09 5.12
C GLU A 10 -3.63 -3.65 6.26
N SER A 11 -2.52 -4.36 6.46
CA SER A 11 -1.53 -3.98 7.48
C SER A 11 -0.74 -2.73 7.10
N SER A 12 -0.47 -2.52 5.80
CA SER A 12 0.15 -1.30 5.28
C SER A 12 -0.80 -0.12 5.40
N TRP A 13 -2.09 -0.33 5.15
CA TRP A 13 -3.14 0.67 5.39
C TRP A 13 -3.17 1.12 6.85
N ASN A 14 -3.21 0.18 7.79
CA ASN A 14 -3.19 0.50 9.22
C ASN A 14 -1.96 1.29 9.65
N LYS A 15 -0.78 0.92 9.14
CA LYS A 15 0.45 1.68 9.39
C LYS A 15 0.36 3.08 8.79
N MET A 16 -0.13 3.22 7.57
CA MET A 16 -0.29 4.53 6.93
C MET A 16 -1.22 5.45 7.73
N LEU A 17 -2.32 4.92 8.28
CA LEU A 17 -3.21 5.68 9.16
C LEU A 17 -2.51 6.22 10.40
N SER A 18 -1.52 5.50 10.95
CA SER A 18 -0.75 5.98 12.12
C SER A 18 0.18 7.15 11.83
N TYR A 19 0.52 7.39 10.55
CA TYR A 19 1.33 8.52 10.11
C TYR A 19 0.48 9.67 9.57
N ARG A 20 -0.85 9.56 9.64
CA ARG A 20 -1.74 10.59 9.13
C ARG A 20 -1.66 11.82 10.03
N ASP A 21 -1.39 12.94 9.39
CA ASP A 21 -1.54 14.27 9.97
C ASP A 21 -2.95 14.75 9.60
N ASP A 22 -3.83 14.91 10.60
CA ASP A 22 -5.26 15.19 10.37
C ASP A 22 -5.50 16.53 9.65
N ASP A 23 -4.51 17.43 9.71
CA ASP A 23 -4.57 18.77 9.12
C ASP A 23 -4.16 18.80 7.63
N LYS A 24 -3.67 17.70 7.07
CA LYS A 24 -3.17 17.65 5.68
C LYS A 24 -4.10 16.89 4.77
N GLU A 25 -4.53 17.57 3.71
CA GLU A 25 -5.31 16.95 2.64
C GLU A 25 -4.48 15.84 1.96
N SER A 26 -5.03 14.62 1.88
CA SER A 26 -4.31 13.51 1.25
C SER A 26 -4.09 13.77 -0.24
N VAL A 27 -2.88 13.52 -0.73
CA VAL A 27 -2.53 13.61 -2.17
C VAL A 27 -3.08 12.44 -3.00
N ALA A 28 -3.65 11.44 -2.34
CA ALA A 28 -4.22 10.26 -2.97
C ALA A 28 -5.67 10.04 -2.54
N MET A 29 -6.45 9.46 -3.45
CA MET A 29 -7.75 8.86 -3.19
C MET A 29 -7.55 7.35 -3.06
N PHE A 30 -8.43 6.70 -2.32
CA PHE A 30 -8.33 5.28 -2.05
C PHE A 30 -9.60 4.54 -2.46
N ARG A 31 -9.44 3.28 -2.86
CA ARG A 31 -10.56 2.41 -3.24
C ARG A 31 -10.41 1.07 -2.56
N ASN A 32 -11.48 0.58 -1.93
CA ASN A 32 -11.51 -0.79 -1.43
C ASN A 32 -11.67 -1.79 -2.58
N MET A 33 -10.68 -2.67 -2.77
CA MET A 33 -10.74 -3.76 -3.75
C MET A 33 -11.36 -5.04 -3.17
N GLY A 34 -11.63 -5.06 -1.86
CA GLY A 34 -12.29 -6.16 -1.17
C GLY A 34 -11.29 -7.17 -0.61
N LYS A 35 -11.80 -8.35 -0.26
CA LYS A 35 -10.99 -9.44 0.29
C LYS A 35 -10.42 -10.30 -0.82
N HIS A 36 -9.11 -10.49 -0.78
CA HIS A 36 -8.38 -11.33 -1.73
C HIS A 36 -7.59 -12.42 -1.03
N THR A 37 -7.60 -13.62 -1.61
CA THR A 37 -6.68 -14.70 -1.21
C THR A 37 -5.43 -14.62 -2.08
N LEU A 38 -4.29 -14.32 -1.46
CA LEU A 38 -2.99 -14.20 -2.13
C LEU A 38 -2.22 -15.53 -2.08
N LYS A 39 -1.40 -15.80 -3.10
CA LYS A 39 -0.57 -17.02 -3.12
C LYS A 39 0.44 -16.97 -1.97
N GLY A 40 0.46 -18.02 -1.14
CA GLY A 40 1.36 -18.11 0.02
C GLY A 40 0.81 -17.47 1.30
N ILE A 41 -0.38 -16.86 1.26
CA ILE A 41 -1.06 -16.32 2.45
C ILE A 41 -2.31 -17.16 2.69
N SER A 42 -2.40 -17.75 3.88
CA SER A 42 -3.51 -18.66 4.24
C SER A 42 -4.83 -17.94 4.46
N ARG A 43 -4.80 -16.65 4.80
CA ARG A 43 -5.97 -15.83 5.09
C ARG A 43 -6.31 -14.91 3.92
N SER A 44 -7.60 -14.62 3.75
CA SER A 44 -8.05 -13.54 2.88
C SER A 44 -7.73 -12.20 3.53
N VAL A 45 -7.20 -11.26 2.75
CA VAL A 45 -6.76 -9.94 3.24
C VAL A 45 -7.44 -8.84 2.46
N TYR A 46 -7.68 -7.69 3.09
CA TYR A 46 -8.15 -6.53 2.36
C TYR A 46 -7.04 -5.94 1.50
N ILE A 47 -7.41 -5.64 0.26
CA ILE A 47 -6.56 -4.90 -0.67
C ILE A 47 -7.18 -3.53 -0.89
N ILE A 48 -6.39 -2.50 -0.66
CA ILE A 48 -6.76 -1.11 -0.91
C ILE A 48 -5.96 -0.63 -2.11
N GLN A 49 -6.61 0.00 -3.08
CA GLN A 49 -5.91 0.67 -4.17
C GLN A 49 -5.70 2.14 -3.82
N ALA A 50 -4.47 2.62 -3.93
CA ALA A 50 -4.14 4.03 -3.82
C ALA A 50 -4.03 4.65 -5.21
N ILE A 51 -4.70 5.78 -5.42
CA ILE A 51 -4.77 6.49 -6.70
C ILE A 51 -4.40 7.95 -6.43
N PRO A 52 -3.24 8.44 -6.92
CA PRO A 52 -2.91 9.86 -6.84
C PRO A 52 -4.04 10.72 -7.41
N LYS A 53 -4.40 11.82 -6.76
CA LYS A 53 -5.53 12.70 -7.20
C LYS A 53 -5.39 13.14 -8.67
N LEU A 54 -4.15 13.43 -9.08
CA LEU A 54 -3.79 13.79 -10.47
C LEU A 54 -4.11 12.67 -11.49
N LEU A 55 -4.22 11.43 -11.05
CA LEU A 55 -4.49 10.25 -11.87
C LEU A 55 -5.86 9.61 -11.55
N SER A 56 -6.78 10.35 -10.93
CA SER A 56 -8.11 9.86 -10.50
C SER A 56 -8.97 9.30 -11.64
N SER A 57 -8.80 9.79 -12.87
CA SER A 57 -9.48 9.29 -14.06
C SER A 57 -8.94 7.94 -14.57
N ARG A 58 -7.78 7.49 -14.06
CA ARG A 58 -7.15 6.26 -14.52
C ARG A 58 -7.82 5.04 -13.90
N THR A 59 -8.38 4.19 -14.76
CA THR A 59 -8.93 2.89 -14.37
C THR A 59 -7.91 1.78 -14.62
N PHE A 60 -7.91 0.78 -13.74
CA PHE A 60 -7.08 -0.41 -13.88
C PHE A 60 -7.95 -1.65 -14.05
N PRO A 61 -7.50 -2.66 -14.81
CA PRO A 61 -8.23 -3.92 -14.89
C PRO A 61 -8.32 -4.61 -13.51
N PRO A 62 -9.26 -5.53 -13.32
CA PRO A 62 -9.37 -6.31 -12.09
C PRO A 62 -8.05 -7.03 -11.74
N ILE A 63 -7.78 -7.18 -10.45
CA ILE A 63 -6.59 -7.88 -9.96
C ILE A 63 -6.82 -9.39 -10.13
N LYS A 64 -5.86 -10.08 -10.76
CA LYS A 64 -5.90 -11.54 -10.91
C LYS A 64 -5.53 -12.18 -9.57
N THR A 65 -6.51 -12.65 -8.80
CA THR A 65 -6.29 -13.44 -7.57
C THR A 65 -7.03 -14.77 -7.64
N LYS A 66 -6.57 -15.77 -6.86
CA LYS A 66 -7.13 -17.13 -6.90
C LYS A 66 -8.59 -17.20 -6.47
N SER A 67 -8.94 -16.38 -5.49
CA SER A 67 -10.29 -16.18 -4.97
C SER A 67 -10.40 -14.70 -4.59
N SER A 68 -11.56 -14.13 -4.88
CA SER A 68 -11.90 -12.78 -4.45
C SER A 68 -13.39 -12.77 -4.12
N GLN A 69 -13.70 -12.41 -2.87
CA GLN A 69 -15.01 -11.82 -2.59
C GLN A 69 -14.90 -10.39 -3.10
N GLN A 70 -15.12 -10.24 -4.41
CA GLN A 70 -14.94 -8.96 -5.10
C GLN A 70 -15.94 -7.96 -4.52
N THR A 71 -15.44 -6.82 -4.03
CA THR A 71 -16.26 -5.62 -4.11
C THR A 71 -16.44 -5.29 -5.59
N PRO A 72 -17.64 -4.85 -6.02
CA PRO A 72 -17.88 -4.52 -7.41
C PRO A 72 -16.83 -3.51 -7.90
N SER A 73 -16.39 -3.66 -9.15
CA SER A 73 -15.36 -2.82 -9.80
C SER A 73 -15.64 -1.31 -9.76
N ALA A 74 -16.86 -0.93 -9.37
CA ALA A 74 -17.36 0.44 -9.20
C ALA A 74 -17.30 0.95 -7.74
N ALA A 75 -16.51 0.33 -6.85
CA ALA A 75 -16.32 0.85 -5.50
C ALA A 75 -15.90 2.34 -5.55
N PRO A 76 -16.56 3.22 -4.77
CA PRO A 76 -16.30 4.66 -4.85
C PRO A 76 -14.85 4.99 -4.50
N LEU A 77 -14.33 6.07 -5.09
CA LEU A 77 -13.09 6.69 -4.65
C LEU A 77 -13.39 7.48 -3.39
N MET A 78 -12.68 7.15 -2.32
CA MET A 78 -12.87 7.73 -0.99
C MET A 78 -11.59 8.43 -0.54
N SER A 79 -11.73 9.46 0.27
CA SER A 79 -10.64 9.99 1.07
C SER A 79 -10.18 8.94 2.10
N ILE A 80 -9.03 9.23 2.73
CA ILE A 80 -8.45 8.33 3.73
C ILE A 80 -9.37 8.12 4.95
N GLY A 81 -10.08 9.16 5.40
CA GLY A 81 -11.00 9.07 6.54
C GLY A 81 -12.26 8.28 6.21
N GLU A 82 -12.89 8.60 5.08
CA GLU A 82 -14.09 7.90 4.60
C GLU A 82 -13.83 6.40 4.40
N LEU A 83 -12.67 6.05 3.83
CA LEU A 83 -12.33 4.64 3.63
C LEU A 83 -12.06 3.92 4.96
N ASP A 84 -11.42 4.56 5.94
CA ASP A 84 -11.19 3.96 7.25
C ASP A 84 -12.52 3.65 7.96
N GLU A 85 -13.44 4.62 7.96
CA GLU A 85 -14.78 4.45 8.52
C GLU A 85 -15.57 3.37 7.80
N TYR A 86 -15.51 3.35 6.47
CA TYR A 86 -16.12 2.29 5.66
C TYR A 86 -15.56 0.91 6.03
N LEU A 87 -14.23 0.75 6.08
CA LEU A 87 -13.58 -0.52 6.38
C LEU A 87 -13.83 -0.99 7.83
N ALA A 88 -14.02 -0.06 8.76
CA ALA A 88 -14.47 -0.36 10.12
C ALA A 88 -15.91 -0.88 10.14
N GLY A 89 -16.81 -0.28 9.35
CA GLY A 89 -18.22 -0.65 9.24
C GLY A 89 -18.47 -2.03 8.61
N VAL A 90 -17.72 -2.39 7.55
CA VAL A 90 -17.81 -3.74 6.94
C VAL A 90 -17.06 -4.82 7.74
N GLY A 91 -16.63 -4.53 8.97
CA GLY A 91 -15.94 -5.48 9.85
C GLY A 91 -14.57 -5.89 9.33
N GLY A 92 -13.95 -5.05 8.50
CA GLY A 92 -12.83 -5.44 7.67
C GLY A 92 -11.47 -5.21 8.29
N ILE A 93 -11.29 -4.04 8.89
CA ILE A 93 -10.00 -3.65 9.47
C ILE A 93 -10.28 -2.98 10.80
N ARG A 94 -10.30 -3.77 11.87
CA ARG A 94 -10.26 -3.18 13.22
C ARG A 94 -8.83 -2.72 13.45
N ARG A 95 -8.64 -1.43 13.76
CA ARG A 95 -7.40 -0.94 14.38
C ARG A 95 -7.13 -1.90 15.53
N SER A 96 -6.12 -2.75 15.35
CA SER A 96 -5.69 -3.62 16.42
C SER A 96 -4.97 -2.69 17.38
N ALA A 97 -5.74 -1.97 18.20
CA ALA A 97 -5.22 -1.37 19.42
C ALA A 97 -4.51 -2.52 20.12
N ASP A 98 -3.19 -2.39 20.23
CA ASP A 98 -2.24 -3.38 20.71
C ASP A 98 -2.90 -4.51 21.50
N LYS A 99 -3.32 -5.56 20.79
CA LYS A 99 -3.34 -6.87 21.41
C LYS A 99 -1.93 -7.38 21.23
N SER A 100 -1.06 -6.94 22.15
CA SER A 100 -0.02 -7.81 22.64
C SER A 100 -0.61 -9.22 22.69
N LEU A 101 -0.10 -10.09 21.81
CA LEU A 101 -0.45 -11.49 21.87
C LEU A 101 -0.18 -11.90 23.32
N PRO A 102 -1.16 -12.46 24.07
CA PRO A 102 -0.80 -13.12 25.31
C PRO A 102 0.20 -14.20 24.89
N VAL A 103 1.46 -14.00 25.23
CA VAL A 103 2.45 -15.05 25.22
C VAL A 103 1.84 -16.08 26.14
N LYS A 104 1.25 -17.11 25.55
CA LYS A 104 0.78 -18.28 26.27
C LYS A 104 2.05 -18.93 26.75
N GLU A 105 2.54 -18.50 27.92
CA GLU A 105 3.56 -19.18 28.68
C GLU A 105 3.08 -20.61 28.84
N THR A 106 3.57 -21.45 27.95
CA THR A 106 3.34 -22.87 28.03
C THR A 106 4.29 -23.30 29.12
N GLY A 107 3.77 -23.37 30.34
CA GLY A 107 4.48 -23.84 31.50
C GLY A 107 4.99 -25.26 31.25
N ALA A 108 6.23 -25.35 30.79
CA ALA A 108 7.10 -26.48 31.01
C ALA A 108 8.19 -25.96 31.96
N GLY A 109 8.07 -26.37 33.22
CA GLY A 109 8.93 -25.91 34.30
C GLY A 109 10.40 -26.13 34.00
N LEU A 110 11.18 -25.07 34.18
CA LEU A 110 12.62 -25.13 34.39
C LEU A 110 12.91 -24.44 35.73
N PRO A 111 13.57 -25.12 36.69
CA PRO A 111 13.77 -24.58 38.03
C PRO A 111 14.70 -23.35 38.01
N SER A 112 14.37 -22.40 38.88
CA SER A 112 15.15 -21.18 39.11
C SER A 112 16.58 -21.47 39.51
N LEU A 113 17.54 -20.78 38.88
CA LEU A 113 18.90 -20.66 39.39
C LEU A 113 19.27 -19.19 39.52
N THR A 114 18.74 -18.59 40.57
CA THR A 114 19.24 -17.37 41.19
C THR A 114 20.59 -17.68 41.83
N ARG A 115 21.69 -17.30 41.16
CA ARG A 115 23.01 -16.90 41.70
C ARG A 115 24.09 -17.33 40.71
N PHE A 116 24.74 -16.36 40.08
CA PHE A 116 26.20 -16.21 40.18
C PHE A 116 26.57 -14.85 39.57
N ARG A 117 26.70 -13.84 40.45
CA ARG A 117 27.64 -12.75 40.21
C ARG A 117 29.01 -13.30 40.56
N GLN A 118 29.93 -13.34 39.61
CA GLN A 118 31.28 -12.76 39.75
C GLN A 118 32.13 -13.06 38.51
N ALA A 119 32.74 -11.97 38.02
CA ALA A 119 34.06 -11.85 37.44
C ALA A 119 34.52 -12.88 36.39
N LEU A 120 34.73 -12.39 35.16
CA LEU A 120 36.05 -12.46 34.55
C LEU A 120 36.21 -11.31 33.55
N VAL A 121 37.00 -10.34 34.01
CA VAL A 121 37.73 -9.35 33.20
C VAL A 121 38.72 -10.12 32.34
N PHE A 122 38.64 -10.05 31.02
CA PHE A 122 39.81 -10.18 30.14
C PHE A 122 39.55 -9.53 28.77
N GLY A 123 40.33 -8.48 28.48
CA GLY A 123 41.06 -8.30 27.22
C GLY A 123 40.30 -8.15 25.89
N LEU A 124 40.21 -6.89 25.43
CA LEU A 124 40.62 -6.31 24.12
C LEU A 124 40.72 -7.24 22.86
N PRO A 125 40.50 -6.74 21.61
CA PRO A 125 40.80 -5.37 21.19
C PRO A 125 39.76 -4.66 20.30
N LYS A 126 40.00 -3.34 20.19
CA LYS A 126 39.37 -2.38 19.29
C LYS A 126 39.66 -2.77 17.83
N GLY A 127 38.60 -3.05 17.07
CA GLY A 127 38.64 -3.18 15.61
C GLY A 127 38.61 -1.81 14.96
N THR A 128 39.77 -1.38 14.49
CA THR A 128 40.03 -0.16 13.73
C THR A 128 39.37 -0.22 12.34
N VAL A 129 38.81 0.93 11.96
CA VAL A 129 38.34 1.39 10.64
C VAL A 129 38.96 0.72 9.41
N ASN A 130 38.13 0.48 8.39
CA ASN A 130 38.54 0.74 7.01
C ASN A 130 37.42 1.46 6.23
N SER A 131 37.70 2.74 6.02
CA SER A 131 37.06 3.63 5.08
C SER A 131 37.49 3.21 3.67
N ALA A 132 36.58 2.62 2.89
CA ALA A 132 36.78 2.40 1.46
C ALA A 132 35.88 3.35 0.67
N ARG A 133 36.43 4.55 0.47
CA ARG A 133 35.95 5.60 -0.42
C ARG A 133 36.14 5.13 -1.87
N SER A 134 35.10 4.58 -2.49
CA SER A 134 35.08 4.32 -3.93
C SER A 134 34.46 5.52 -4.65
N SER A 135 35.31 6.47 -5.03
CA SER A 135 35.02 7.52 -6.00
C SER A 135 35.00 6.93 -7.40
N MET A 136 33.81 6.77 -7.99
CA MET A 136 33.68 6.61 -9.44
C MET A 136 33.40 7.99 -10.05
N PRO A 137 34.15 8.40 -11.08
CA PRO A 137 33.90 9.64 -11.79
C PRO A 137 32.73 9.52 -12.77
N ARG A 138 32.23 10.72 -13.10
CA ARG A 138 31.18 11.10 -14.04
C ARG A 138 31.18 10.31 -15.36
N ASP A 139 29.98 10.13 -15.91
CA ASP A 139 29.72 10.56 -17.29
C ASP A 139 28.24 10.98 -17.45
N PRO A 140 27.96 12.17 -18.02
CA PRO A 140 26.61 12.61 -18.37
C PRO A 140 26.23 12.07 -19.75
N LEU A 141 25.21 11.21 -19.82
CA LEU A 141 24.57 10.82 -21.07
C LEU A 141 23.38 11.75 -21.36
N GLU A 142 23.67 12.90 -21.96
CA GLU A 142 22.84 13.49 -23.03
C GLU A 142 23.42 12.96 -24.37
N PRO A 143 22.72 12.94 -25.52
CA PRO A 143 21.42 13.52 -25.85
C PRO A 143 20.47 12.54 -26.56
N SER A 144 19.20 12.89 -26.75
CA SER A 144 18.48 12.53 -27.99
C SER A 144 17.15 13.26 -28.10
N SER A 145 17.22 14.44 -28.72
CA SER A 145 16.12 15.08 -29.41
C SER A 145 15.60 14.15 -30.54
N GLY A 146 14.50 13.45 -30.27
CA GLY A 146 13.86 12.54 -31.22
C GLY A 146 12.40 12.88 -31.43
N LYS A 147 12.14 13.77 -32.40
CA LYS A 147 10.82 14.04 -33.00
C LYS A 147 10.00 12.76 -33.19
N LYS A 148 8.73 12.77 -32.76
CA LYS A 148 7.65 12.26 -33.62
C LYS A 148 6.31 12.86 -33.23
N GLU A 149 6.04 13.98 -33.88
CA GLU A 149 4.69 14.43 -34.21
C GLU A 149 3.92 13.27 -34.87
N ARG A 150 2.79 12.92 -34.27
CA ARG A 150 1.75 12.16 -34.96
C ARG A 150 0.40 12.74 -34.59
N ARG A 151 0.06 13.78 -35.33
CA ARG A 151 -1.32 14.19 -35.60
C ARG A 151 -2.14 12.96 -36.01
N ARG A 152 -3.33 12.85 -35.42
CA ARG A 152 -4.56 12.15 -35.89
C ARG A 152 -5.42 11.99 -34.64
N SER A 153 -6.70 12.30 -34.60
CA SER A 153 -7.66 12.88 -35.53
C SER A 153 -8.93 12.91 -34.71
N THR A 154 -9.58 14.06 -34.62
CA THR A 154 -10.94 14.22 -34.11
C THR A 154 -11.90 13.25 -34.79
N PRO A 155 -12.83 12.60 -34.07
CA PRO A 155 -14.10 12.22 -34.66
C PRO A 155 -15.25 13.01 -34.03
N ALA A 156 -15.95 13.70 -34.93
CA ALA A 156 -17.39 13.93 -35.01
C ALA A 156 -18.18 14.20 -33.71
N ARG A 157 -18.57 15.47 -33.61
CA ARG A 157 -19.79 15.96 -32.98
C ARG A 157 -20.99 15.15 -33.51
N VAL A 158 -21.70 14.47 -32.62
CA VAL A 158 -23.02 13.89 -32.91
C VAL A 158 -24.03 14.88 -32.36
N ASP A 159 -24.61 15.67 -33.25
CA ASP A 159 -25.82 16.42 -32.96
C ASP A 159 -26.97 15.39 -32.94
N ILE A 160 -27.65 15.25 -31.78
CA ILE A 160 -28.91 14.52 -31.70
C ILE A 160 -30.00 15.58 -31.59
N ASP A 161 -30.73 15.71 -32.69
CA ASP A 161 -31.92 16.52 -32.81
C ASP A 161 -33.01 16.11 -31.81
N ALA A 162 -33.67 17.15 -31.32
CA ALA A 162 -34.87 17.10 -30.51
C ALA A 162 -36.04 16.46 -31.28
N ALA A 163 -36.76 15.56 -30.62
CA ALA A 163 -38.12 15.21 -31.02
C ALA A 163 -39.06 15.48 -29.84
N VAL A 164 -39.74 16.63 -29.95
CA VAL A 164 -40.97 16.98 -29.26
C VAL A 164 -42.10 16.12 -29.81
N ALA A 165 -42.88 15.47 -28.95
CA ALA A 165 -44.30 15.22 -29.20
C ALA A 165 -45.04 14.96 -27.87
N LYS A 166 -45.80 15.97 -27.44
CA LYS A 166 -46.94 15.85 -26.50
C LYS A 166 -48.13 15.19 -27.24
N PRO A 167 -49.12 14.63 -26.53
CA PRO A 167 -50.19 15.45 -25.93
C PRO A 167 -50.15 15.51 -24.40
#